data_AF-A0A660R6F1-F1
#
_entry.id   AF-A0A660R6F1-F1
#
_cell.length_a   1.000
_cell.length_b   1.000
_cell.length_c   1.000
_cell.angle_alpha   90.00
_cell.angle_beta   90.00
_cell.angle_gamma   90.00
#
_symmetry.space_group_name_H-M   'P 1'
#
loop_
_entity.id
_entity.type
_entity.pdbx_description
1 polymer ?
#
loop_
_entity_poly.entity_id
_entity_poly.type
_entity_poly.pdbx_seq_one_letter_code
_entity_poly.pdbx_strand_id
1 'polypeptide(L)'
;MAAMNPPDEEYDQADLITDPAFISRFFIIEVSPDPREWVEWAERMKVADEVIEFIRKYPEFLFSEYSMSLKTTLKPSPRSWYKLSNVLRILSEDERKKYGYILAAGIVGPEAAKAFYDTYLKGSQIPSVDTVLFNGDVNVPKDLHLINSLVLRIIDFFSKVDRSRIEGREKTIAKNLSKLSQHMPKESFYGILRFIVDASTKNDDKSDIFDNVLEYLSQDPEIEKFLRDIVK
;
A
#
# COMPACT_ATOMS: atom_id res chain seq x y z
N MET A 1 -11.03 -4.43 -26.19
CA MET A 1 -9.85 -4.53 -25.31
C MET A 1 -8.68 -3.88 -26.03
N ALA A 2 -7.82 -3.17 -25.32
CA ALA A 2 -6.63 -2.54 -25.89
C ALA A 2 -5.40 -3.14 -25.20
N ALA A 3 -4.28 -3.24 -25.91
CA ALA A 3 -2.99 -3.62 -25.36
C ALA A 3 -2.01 -2.46 -25.60
N MET A 4 -1.14 -2.20 -24.63
CA MET A 4 -0.05 -1.24 -24.76
C MET A 4 1.21 -1.88 -24.22
N ASN A 5 2.35 -1.57 -24.85
CA ASN A 5 3.63 -1.86 -24.25
C ASN A 5 3.90 -0.80 -23.16
N PRO A 6 4.59 -1.17 -22.07
CA PRO A 6 5.09 -0.21 -21.10
C PRO A 6 5.93 0.87 -21.79
N PRO A 7 5.79 2.15 -21.42
CA PRO A 7 6.60 3.21 -22.00
C PRO A 7 8.06 3.04 -21.61
N ASP A 8 8.95 3.03 -22.59
CA ASP A 8 10.40 3.16 -22.42
C ASP A 8 10.86 4.59 -22.73
N GLU A 9 12.15 4.88 -22.48
CA GLU A 9 12.73 6.20 -22.77
C GLU A 9 12.86 6.49 -24.28
N GLU A 10 12.58 5.50 -25.13
CA GLU A 10 12.63 5.58 -26.60
C GLU A 10 11.24 5.84 -27.23
N TYR A 11 10.15 5.77 -26.46
CA TYR A 11 8.79 6.08 -26.92
C TYR A 11 8.42 7.56 -26.73
N ASP A 12 8.42 8.31 -27.85
CA ASP A 12 7.95 9.71 -27.94
C ASP A 12 6.50 9.96 -27.48
N GLN A 13 5.73 8.91 -27.16
CA GLN A 13 4.33 8.99 -26.72
C GLN A 13 4.10 8.67 -25.24
N ALA A 14 5.16 8.46 -24.46
CA ALA A 14 5.06 8.10 -23.04
C ALA A 14 4.15 9.05 -22.25
N ASP A 15 4.23 10.36 -22.50
CA ASP A 15 3.44 11.36 -21.77
C ASP A 15 1.92 11.28 -22.05
N LEU A 16 1.52 10.92 -23.28
CA LEU A 16 0.10 10.82 -23.64
C LEU A 16 -0.55 9.56 -23.06
N ILE A 17 0.16 8.43 -23.10
CA ILE A 17 -0.37 7.15 -22.63
C ILE A 17 -0.31 7.01 -21.11
N THR A 18 0.52 7.81 -20.43
CA THR A 18 0.64 7.84 -18.96
C THR A 18 -0.18 8.94 -18.29
N ASP A 19 -0.88 9.79 -19.05
CA ASP A 19 -1.75 10.83 -18.50
C ASP A 19 -2.75 10.25 -17.47
N PRO A 20 -2.79 10.75 -16.22
CA PRO A 20 -3.65 10.21 -15.19
C PRO A 20 -5.14 10.21 -15.56
N ALA A 21 -5.61 11.22 -16.29
CA ALA A 21 -7.02 11.29 -16.69
C ALA A 21 -7.35 10.23 -17.75
N PHE A 22 -6.46 9.99 -18.71
CA PHE A 22 -6.54 8.91 -19.68
C PHE A 22 -6.50 7.54 -19.00
N ILE A 23 -5.46 7.26 -18.22
CA ILE A 23 -5.25 6.01 -17.47
C ILE A 23 -6.45 5.69 -16.57
N SER A 24 -7.03 6.69 -15.89
CA SER A 24 -8.22 6.50 -15.03
C SER A 24 -9.45 5.94 -15.75
N ARG A 25 -9.50 5.98 -17.08
CA ARG A 25 -10.59 5.43 -17.89
C ARG A 25 -10.41 3.94 -18.20
N PHE A 26 -9.22 3.39 -18.04
CA PHE A 26 -8.95 1.98 -18.29
C PHE A 26 -9.04 1.12 -17.03
N PHE A 27 -8.92 -0.18 -17.24
CA PHE A 27 -8.61 -1.18 -16.25
C PHE A 27 -7.30 -1.82 -16.72
N ILE A 28 -6.23 -1.66 -15.96
CA ILE A 28 -4.89 -2.05 -16.39
C ILE A 28 -4.57 -3.39 -15.75
N ILE A 29 -4.31 -4.39 -16.58
CA ILE A 29 -3.82 -5.69 -16.13
C ILE A 29 -2.43 -5.83 -16.69
N GLU A 30 -1.46 -5.94 -15.81
CA GLU A 30 -0.09 -6.24 -16.19
C GLU A 30 0.02 -7.75 -16.45
N VAL A 31 0.55 -8.10 -17.62
CA VAL A 31 0.78 -9.49 -18.02
C VAL A 31 2.27 -9.62 -18.26
N SER A 32 2.92 -10.44 -17.44
CA SER A 32 4.33 -10.77 -17.59
C SER A 32 4.46 -12.14 -18.25
N PRO A 33 5.34 -12.30 -19.25
CA PRO A 33 5.56 -13.60 -19.87
C PRO A 33 6.26 -14.56 -18.89
N ASP A 34 5.81 -15.82 -18.82
CA ASP A 34 6.51 -16.90 -18.10
C ASP A 34 7.21 -17.82 -19.13
N PRO A 35 8.54 -18.03 -19.04
CA PRO A 35 9.25 -18.93 -19.93
C PRO A 35 8.69 -20.35 -19.97
N ARG A 36 8.08 -20.82 -18.87
CA ARG A 36 7.44 -22.14 -18.80
C ARG A 36 6.17 -22.18 -19.64
N GLU A 37 5.35 -21.13 -19.59
CA GLU A 37 4.16 -21.03 -20.45
C GLU A 37 4.54 -21.00 -21.93
N TRP A 38 5.65 -20.33 -22.27
CA TRP A 38 6.18 -20.34 -23.62
C TRP A 38 6.65 -21.74 -24.05
N VAL A 39 7.36 -22.46 -23.18
CA VAL A 39 7.79 -23.85 -23.43
C VAL A 39 6.60 -24.76 -23.69
N GLU A 40 5.56 -24.71 -22.86
CA GLU A 40 4.34 -25.50 -23.05
C GLU A 40 3.64 -25.16 -24.38
N TRP A 41 3.60 -23.87 -24.74
CA TRP A 41 3.07 -23.44 -26.03
C TRP A 41 3.93 -23.96 -27.19
N ALA A 42 5.25 -23.88 -27.06
CA ALA A 42 6.21 -24.27 -28.09
C ALA A 42 6.13 -25.78 -28.38
N GLU A 43 5.99 -26.61 -27.35
CA GLU A 43 5.75 -28.06 -27.48
C GLU A 43 4.45 -28.35 -28.25
N ARG A 44 3.34 -27.68 -27.89
CA ARG A 44 2.06 -27.84 -28.58
C ARG A 44 2.14 -27.43 -30.06
N MET A 45 2.94 -26.42 -30.36
CA MET A 45 3.14 -25.90 -31.71
C MET A 45 4.24 -26.62 -32.50
N LYS A 46 4.92 -27.61 -31.90
CA LYS A 46 6.02 -28.36 -32.51
C LYS A 46 7.17 -27.45 -32.97
N VAL A 47 7.52 -26.46 -32.15
CA VAL A 47 8.79 -25.74 -32.28
C VAL A 47 9.93 -26.76 -32.14
N ALA A 48 11.07 -26.52 -32.81
CA ALA A 48 12.20 -27.44 -32.79
C ALA A 48 12.67 -27.74 -31.35
N ASP A 49 12.90 -29.02 -31.05
CA ASP A 49 13.25 -29.50 -29.71
C ASP A 49 14.53 -28.83 -29.19
N GLU A 50 15.49 -28.54 -30.07
CA GLU A 50 16.74 -27.85 -29.69
C GLU A 50 16.48 -26.44 -29.16
N VAL A 51 15.48 -25.74 -29.70
CA VAL A 51 15.08 -24.40 -29.25
C VAL A 51 14.34 -24.50 -27.93
N ILE A 52 13.42 -25.47 -27.80
CA ILE A 52 12.67 -25.71 -26.56
C ILE A 52 13.63 -26.04 -25.41
N GLU A 53 14.57 -26.96 -25.63
CA GLU A 53 15.58 -27.36 -24.65
C GLU A 53 16.53 -26.21 -24.31
N PHE A 54 16.92 -25.40 -25.30
CA PHE A 54 17.74 -24.22 -25.05
C PHE A 54 17.02 -23.23 -24.12
N ILE A 55 15.78 -22.86 -24.42
CA ILE A 55 15.00 -21.92 -23.59
C ILE A 55 14.67 -22.52 -22.23
N ARG A 56 14.38 -23.83 -22.15
CA ARG A 56 14.18 -24.54 -20.89
C ARG A 56 15.42 -24.47 -19.99
N LYS A 57 16.61 -24.55 -20.59
CA LYS A 57 17.89 -24.50 -19.88
C LYS A 57 18.35 -23.06 -19.56
N TYR A 58 18.05 -22.12 -20.45
CA TYR A 58 18.45 -20.72 -20.35
C TYR A 58 17.25 -19.79 -20.57
N PRO A 59 16.27 -19.77 -19.64
CA PRO A 59 15.03 -19.01 -19.78
C PRO A 59 15.25 -17.49 -19.93
N GLU A 60 16.36 -16.97 -19.43
CA GLU A 60 16.76 -15.56 -19.53
C GLU A 60 17.01 -15.08 -20.97
N PHE A 61 17.18 -15.99 -21.93
CA PHE A 61 17.34 -15.64 -23.35
C PHE A 61 16.02 -15.61 -24.12
N LEU A 62 14.89 -15.92 -23.48
CA LEU A 62 13.60 -15.90 -24.15
C LEU A 62 13.12 -14.46 -24.42
N PHE A 63 13.39 -13.55 -23.49
CA PHE A 63 13.12 -12.12 -23.60
C PHE A 63 14.15 -11.36 -22.78
N SER A 64 14.53 -10.17 -23.25
CA SER A 64 15.43 -9.28 -22.50
C SER A 64 14.80 -8.86 -21.17
N GLU A 65 15.61 -8.74 -20.12
CA GLU A 65 15.22 -8.24 -18.80
C GLU A 65 14.89 -6.73 -18.84
N TYR A 66 14.01 -6.29 -19.74
CA TYR A 66 13.36 -5.01 -19.58
C TYR A 66 12.20 -5.23 -18.63
N SER A 67 12.48 -5.15 -17.32
CA SER A 67 11.48 -4.97 -16.29
C SER A 67 10.84 -3.58 -16.43
N MET A 68 10.19 -3.34 -17.56
CA MET A 68 9.43 -2.12 -17.78
C MET A 68 8.04 -2.40 -17.28
N SER A 69 7.80 -2.09 -16.02
CA SER A 69 6.43 -1.87 -15.56
C SER A 69 5.97 -0.53 -16.13
N LEU A 70 4.66 -0.33 -16.28
CA LEU A 70 4.14 1.04 -16.44
C LEU A 70 4.70 1.89 -15.30
N LYS A 71 5.56 2.88 -15.60
CA LYS A 71 6.06 3.87 -14.63
C LYS A 71 4.93 4.73 -14.03
N THR A 72 3.67 4.50 -14.44
CA THR A 72 2.49 5.16 -13.88
C THR A 72 2.00 4.44 -12.64
N THR A 73 2.16 5.08 -11.48
CA THR A 73 1.48 4.65 -10.26
C THR A 73 -0.01 4.87 -10.42
N LEU A 74 -0.79 3.80 -10.58
CA LEU A 74 -2.24 3.86 -10.46
C LEU A 74 -2.60 4.43 -9.08
N LYS A 75 -3.32 5.55 -9.07
CA LYS A 75 -3.79 6.18 -7.83
C LYS A 75 -5.29 5.97 -7.67
N PRO A 76 -5.76 5.67 -6.44
CA PRO A 76 -7.18 5.54 -6.17
C PRO A 76 -7.90 6.87 -6.41
N SER A 77 -9.08 6.79 -7.00
CA SER A 77 -10.01 7.90 -7.28
C SER A 77 -11.46 7.44 -7.11
N PRO A 78 -12.44 8.35 -6.90
CA PRO A 78 -13.86 7.97 -6.83
C PRO A 78 -14.33 7.14 -8.03
N ARG A 79 -13.84 7.46 -9.24
CA ARG A 79 -14.13 6.72 -10.47
C ARG A 79 -13.60 5.29 -10.42
N SER A 80 -12.36 5.11 -9.96
CA SER A 80 -11.76 3.77 -9.84
C SER A 80 -12.49 2.90 -8.82
N TRP A 81 -12.90 3.45 -7.67
CA TRP A 81 -13.69 2.72 -6.67
C TRP A 81 -15.07 2.33 -7.19
N TYR A 82 -15.73 3.22 -7.95
CA TYR A 82 -17.00 2.89 -8.60
C TYR A 82 -16.84 1.73 -9.61
N LYS A 83 -15.75 1.72 -10.40
CA LYS A 83 -15.44 0.60 -11.30
C LYS A 83 -15.21 -0.70 -10.54
N LEU A 84 -14.38 -0.69 -9.50
CA LEU A 84 -14.10 -1.87 -8.69
C LEU A 84 -15.39 -2.42 -8.07
N SER A 85 -16.26 -1.55 -7.56
CA SER A 85 -17.58 -1.94 -7.04
C SER A 85 -18.42 -2.68 -8.09
N ASN A 86 -18.49 -2.17 -9.32
CA ASN A 86 -19.22 -2.83 -10.41
C ASN A 86 -18.60 -4.19 -10.77
N VAL A 87 -17.26 -4.29 -10.82
CA VAL A 87 -16.58 -5.58 -11.06
C VAL A 87 -16.92 -6.58 -9.98
N LEU A 88 -16.77 -6.20 -8.71
CA LEU A 88 -17.05 -7.09 -7.58
C LEU A 88 -18.51 -7.56 -7.59
N ARG A 89 -19.47 -6.70 -7.93
CA ARG A 89 -20.90 -7.10 -8.05
C ARG A 89 -21.16 -8.21 -9.06
N ILE A 90 -20.33 -8.35 -10.08
CA ILE A 90 -20.48 -9.35 -11.14
C ILE A 90 -19.81 -10.67 -10.73
N LEU A 91 -18.68 -10.60 -10.04
CA LEU A 91 -17.92 -11.79 -9.63
C LEU A 91 -18.64 -12.59 -8.54
N SER A 92 -18.61 -13.91 -8.68
CA SER A 92 -18.95 -14.87 -7.62
C SER A 92 -17.96 -14.77 -6.45
N GLU A 93 -18.31 -15.33 -5.29
CA GLU A 93 -17.41 -15.31 -4.12
C GLU A 93 -16.07 -16.01 -4.38
N ASP A 94 -16.08 -17.12 -5.12
CA ASP A 94 -14.85 -17.87 -5.45
C ASP A 94 -13.97 -17.09 -6.43
N GLU A 95 -14.56 -16.41 -7.42
CA GLU A 95 -13.81 -15.53 -8.31
C GLU A 95 -13.25 -14.32 -7.59
N ARG A 96 -13.99 -13.75 -6.63
CA ARG A 96 -13.47 -12.65 -5.78
C ARG A 96 -12.28 -13.12 -4.95
N LYS A 97 -12.32 -14.33 -4.39
CA LYS A 97 -11.19 -14.91 -3.64
C LYS A 97 -9.98 -15.21 -4.53
N LYS A 98 -10.22 -15.63 -5.77
CA LYS A 98 -9.15 -16.03 -6.69
C LYS A 98 -8.53 -14.84 -7.42
N TYR A 99 -9.35 -13.89 -7.86
CA TYR A 99 -8.93 -12.79 -8.74
C TYR A 99 -9.11 -11.39 -8.12
N GLY A 100 -9.76 -11.26 -6.97
CA GLY A 100 -10.13 -9.95 -6.42
C GLY A 100 -8.94 -9.03 -6.16
N TYR A 101 -7.81 -9.56 -5.69
CA TYR A 101 -6.60 -8.75 -5.48
C TYR A 101 -6.03 -8.21 -6.79
N ILE A 102 -5.78 -9.07 -7.79
CA ILE A 102 -5.19 -8.64 -9.06
C ILE A 102 -6.11 -7.67 -9.79
N LEU A 103 -7.43 -7.89 -9.69
CA LEU A 103 -8.42 -6.99 -10.27
C LEU A 103 -8.48 -5.66 -9.52
N ALA A 104 -8.39 -5.64 -8.19
CA ALA A 104 -8.33 -4.40 -7.44
C ALA A 104 -7.03 -3.64 -7.75
N ALA A 105 -5.88 -4.31 -7.79
CA ALA A 105 -4.57 -3.70 -8.05
C ALA A 105 -4.54 -2.97 -9.40
N GLY A 106 -5.14 -3.57 -10.43
CA GLY A 106 -5.26 -2.97 -11.76
C GLY A 106 -6.24 -1.81 -11.88
N ILE A 107 -7.10 -1.57 -10.88
CA ILE A 107 -8.10 -0.47 -10.88
C ILE A 107 -7.66 0.67 -9.97
N VAL A 108 -7.26 0.35 -8.73
CA VAL A 108 -6.99 1.34 -7.66
C VAL A 108 -5.52 1.46 -7.29
N GLY A 109 -4.65 0.64 -7.89
CA GLY A 109 -3.24 0.53 -7.52
C GLY A 109 -2.98 -0.54 -6.45
N PRO A 110 -1.77 -1.11 -6.40
CA PRO A 110 -1.45 -2.26 -5.56
C PRO A 110 -1.55 -1.97 -4.05
N GLU A 111 -1.24 -0.75 -3.61
CA GLU A 111 -1.31 -0.36 -2.19
C GLU A 111 -2.77 -0.29 -1.71
N ALA A 112 -3.62 0.42 -2.45
CA ALA A 112 -5.03 0.54 -2.13
C ALA A 112 -5.76 -0.80 -2.26
N ALA A 113 -5.40 -1.59 -3.26
CA ALA A 113 -5.92 -2.94 -3.46
C ALA A 113 -5.59 -3.87 -2.30
N LYS A 114 -4.35 -3.84 -1.81
CA LYS A 114 -3.94 -4.64 -0.65
C LYS A 114 -4.75 -4.29 0.59
N ALA A 115 -4.85 -3.00 0.91
CA ALA A 115 -5.64 -2.54 2.06
C ALA A 115 -7.13 -2.91 1.96
N PHE A 116 -7.71 -2.74 0.77
CA PHE A 116 -9.09 -3.14 0.48
C PHE A 116 -9.28 -4.65 0.63
N TYR A 117 -8.40 -5.44 0.03
CA TYR A 117 -8.52 -6.89 -0.02
C TYR A 117 -8.26 -7.55 1.34
N ASP A 118 -7.32 -7.02 2.12
CA ASP A 118 -7.08 -7.43 3.51
C ASP A 118 -8.34 -7.20 4.37
N THR A 119 -9.02 -6.08 4.18
CA THR A 119 -10.29 -5.79 4.87
C THR A 119 -11.41 -6.71 4.37
N TYR A 120 -11.49 -6.94 3.06
CA TYR A 120 -12.53 -7.72 2.41
C TYR A 120 -12.47 -9.22 2.75
N LEU A 121 -11.30 -9.85 2.69
CA LEU A 121 -11.13 -11.28 2.93
C LEU A 121 -11.04 -11.64 4.41
N LYS A 122 -10.31 -10.86 5.20
CA LYS A 122 -10.03 -11.22 6.60
C LYS A 122 -11.13 -10.74 7.55
N GLY A 123 -12.15 -10.02 7.05
CA GLY A 123 -13.21 -9.41 7.87
C GLY A 123 -12.67 -8.56 9.03
N SER A 124 -11.40 -8.18 8.95
CA SER A 124 -10.67 -7.58 10.05
C SER A 124 -11.09 -6.13 10.14
N GLN A 125 -11.71 -5.76 11.25
CA GLN A 125 -11.95 -4.37 11.59
C GLN A 125 -10.61 -3.71 11.93
N ILE A 126 -9.81 -3.41 10.91
CA ILE A 126 -8.67 -2.50 11.10
C ILE A 126 -9.29 -1.14 11.38
N PRO A 127 -9.05 -0.53 12.54
CA PRO A 127 -9.63 0.76 12.83
C PRO A 127 -9.13 1.79 11.81
N SER A 128 -9.97 2.79 11.53
CA SER A 128 -9.54 3.91 10.70
C SER A 128 -8.58 4.78 11.48
N VAL A 129 -7.68 5.48 10.78
CA VAL A 129 -6.72 6.38 11.42
C VAL A 129 -7.45 7.43 12.27
N ASP A 130 -8.56 8.00 11.77
CA ASP A 130 -9.38 8.93 12.54
C ASP A 130 -9.94 8.30 13.83
N THR A 131 -10.46 7.07 13.78
CA THR A 131 -10.98 6.41 14.98
C THR A 131 -9.89 6.11 16.00
N VAL A 132 -8.69 5.74 15.56
CA VAL A 132 -7.54 5.54 16.43
C VAL A 132 -7.12 6.86 17.07
N LEU A 133 -6.83 7.88 16.25
CA LEU A 133 -6.21 9.12 16.72
C LEU A 133 -7.18 10.02 17.49
N PHE A 134 -8.45 10.08 17.11
CA PHE A 134 -9.42 11.02 17.70
C PHE A 134 -10.38 10.37 18.69
N ASN A 135 -10.75 9.10 18.47
CA ASN A 135 -11.72 8.40 19.32
C ASN A 135 -11.07 7.36 20.26
N GLY A 136 -9.80 7.03 20.05
CA GLY A 136 -9.06 6.07 20.87
C GLY A 136 -9.47 4.62 20.65
N ASP A 137 -9.86 4.25 19.42
CA ASP A 137 -10.13 2.87 19.05
C ASP A 137 -8.84 2.04 19.07
N VAL A 138 -8.80 1.02 19.92
CA VAL A 138 -7.65 0.12 20.13
C VAL A 138 -7.93 -1.31 19.66
N ASN A 139 -8.92 -1.51 18.78
CA ASN A 139 -9.20 -2.81 18.15
C ASN A 139 -8.13 -3.17 17.11
N VAL A 140 -6.86 -3.21 17.54
CA VAL A 140 -5.71 -3.53 16.72
C VAL A 140 -5.71 -5.04 16.43
N PRO A 141 -5.59 -5.47 15.16
CA PRO A 141 -5.47 -6.88 14.82
C PRO A 141 -4.23 -7.53 15.44
N LYS A 142 -4.28 -8.84 15.71
CA LYS A 142 -3.11 -9.59 16.19
C LYS A 142 -2.08 -9.91 15.10
N ASP A 143 -2.49 -9.82 13.83
CA ASP A 143 -1.63 -10.10 12.67
C ASP A 143 -0.62 -8.96 12.47
N LEU A 144 0.67 -9.28 12.56
CA LEU A 144 1.77 -8.31 12.47
C LEU A 144 1.76 -7.50 11.16
N HIS A 145 1.33 -8.10 10.04
CA HIS A 145 1.25 -7.36 8.77
C HIS A 145 0.16 -6.29 8.83
N LEU A 146 -0.97 -6.58 9.48
CA LEU A 146 -2.06 -5.61 9.65
C LEU A 146 -1.68 -4.50 10.63
N ILE A 147 -0.93 -4.84 11.69
CA ILE A 147 -0.35 -3.86 12.62
C ILE A 147 0.58 -2.90 11.88
N ASN A 148 1.52 -3.43 11.11
CA ASN A 148 2.47 -2.61 10.35
C ASN A 148 1.75 -1.78 9.27
N SER A 149 0.68 -2.30 8.68
CA SER A 149 -0.19 -1.54 7.79
C SER A 149 -0.85 -0.36 8.51
N LEU A 150 -1.35 -0.54 9.74
CA LEU A 150 -1.91 0.55 10.54
C LEU A 150 -0.86 1.61 10.89
N VAL A 151 0.36 1.20 11.26
CA VAL A 151 1.50 2.12 11.51
C VAL A 151 1.77 2.99 10.29
N LEU A 152 1.91 2.38 9.11
CA LEU A 152 2.15 3.11 7.87
C LEU A 152 1.01 4.08 7.54
N ARG A 153 -0.25 3.68 7.78
CA ARG A 153 -1.42 4.56 7.56
C ARG A 153 -1.43 5.76 8.51
N ILE A 154 -1.02 5.59 9.77
CA ILE A 154 -0.90 6.69 10.74
C ILE A 154 0.21 7.67 10.31
N ILE A 155 1.37 7.14 9.91
CA ILE A 155 2.50 7.95 9.41
C ILE A 155 2.09 8.71 8.14
N ASP A 156 1.44 8.03 7.20
CA ASP A 156 0.97 8.66 5.95
C ASP A 156 -0.05 9.76 6.23
N PHE A 157 -0.99 9.53 7.16
CA PHE A 157 -1.93 10.54 7.62
C PHE A 157 -1.20 11.76 8.17
N PHE A 158 -0.28 11.59 9.13
CA PHE A 158 0.44 12.72 9.71
C PHE A 158 1.28 13.48 8.67
N SER A 159 1.84 12.79 7.68
CA SER A 159 2.61 13.44 6.61
C SER A 159 1.76 14.34 5.70
N LYS A 160 0.48 14.00 5.51
CA LYS A 160 -0.41 14.67 4.53
C LYS A 160 -1.52 15.52 5.16
N VAL A 161 -1.80 15.35 6.44
CA VAL A 161 -2.94 16.01 7.11
C VAL A 161 -2.76 17.53 7.15
N ASP A 162 -3.85 18.26 6.91
CA ASP A 162 -3.89 19.71 7.11
C ASP A 162 -3.75 20.05 8.60
N ARG A 163 -3.00 21.11 8.91
CA ARG A 163 -2.82 21.64 10.28
C ARG A 163 -4.12 21.72 11.07
N SER A 164 -5.17 22.26 10.45
CA SER A 164 -6.49 22.49 11.05
C SER A 164 -7.18 21.23 11.58
N ARG A 165 -6.80 20.03 11.11
CA ARG A 165 -7.36 18.77 11.61
C ARG A 165 -6.72 18.28 12.90
N ILE A 166 -5.50 18.70 13.20
CA ILE A 166 -4.72 18.23 14.35
C ILE A 166 -4.49 19.32 15.40
N GLU A 167 -4.52 20.59 15.00
CA GLU A 167 -4.41 21.75 15.89
C GLU A 167 -5.52 21.76 16.95
N GLY A 168 -5.12 21.96 18.21
CA GLY A 168 -6.00 21.91 19.38
C GLY A 168 -6.43 20.50 19.81
N ARG A 169 -5.94 19.45 19.13
CA ARG A 169 -6.23 18.04 19.46
C ARG A 169 -5.01 17.26 19.92
N GLU A 170 -3.89 17.93 20.16
CA GLU A 170 -2.58 17.35 20.46
C GLU A 170 -2.65 16.42 21.67
N LYS A 171 -3.29 16.89 22.75
CA LYS A 171 -3.49 16.10 23.97
C LYS A 171 -4.34 14.85 23.74
N THR A 172 -5.37 14.96 22.90
CA THR A 172 -6.24 13.82 22.54
C THR A 172 -5.46 12.80 21.72
N ILE A 173 -4.72 13.27 20.72
CA ILE A 173 -3.87 12.43 19.87
C ILE A 173 -2.82 11.71 20.73
N ALA A 174 -2.09 12.42 21.58
CA ALA A 174 -1.08 11.85 22.48
C ALA A 174 -1.67 10.77 23.40
N LYS A 175 -2.80 11.07 24.07
CA LYS A 175 -3.51 10.11 24.93
C LYS A 175 -3.91 8.85 24.16
N ASN A 176 -4.42 9.00 22.94
CA ASN A 176 -4.87 7.86 22.15
C ASN A 176 -3.71 7.05 21.56
N LEU A 177 -2.60 7.69 21.18
CA LEU A 177 -1.36 7.03 20.80
C LEU A 177 -0.75 6.25 21.96
N SER A 178 -0.78 6.80 23.18
CA SER A 178 -0.37 6.08 24.39
C SER A 178 -1.19 4.81 24.60
N LYS A 179 -2.53 4.90 24.53
CA LYS A 179 -3.39 3.70 24.57
C LYS A 179 -3.06 2.69 23.47
N LEU A 180 -2.82 3.17 22.24
CA LEU A 180 -2.47 2.33 21.11
C LEU A 180 -1.16 1.56 21.35
N SER A 181 -0.16 2.21 21.96
CA SER A 181 1.14 1.60 22.26
C SER A 181 1.03 0.34 23.12
N GLN A 182 -0.01 0.25 23.96
CA GLN A 182 -0.27 -0.90 24.83
C GLN A 182 -0.87 -2.11 24.07
N HIS A 183 -1.35 -1.90 22.85
CA HIS A 183 -2.08 -2.90 22.05
C HIS A 183 -1.31 -3.35 20.80
N MET A 184 -0.04 -2.99 20.67
CA MET A 184 0.80 -3.38 19.54
C MET A 184 2.26 -3.65 19.95
N PRO A 185 3.04 -4.42 19.16
CA PRO A 185 4.46 -4.62 19.37
C PRO A 185 5.23 -3.30 19.47
N LYS A 186 6.26 -3.28 20.31
CA LYS A 186 6.98 -2.04 20.62
C LYS A 186 7.71 -1.49 19.40
N GLU A 187 8.29 -2.38 18.61
CA GLU A 187 9.01 -2.09 17.38
C GLU A 187 8.09 -1.43 16.34
N SER A 188 6.82 -1.89 16.27
CA SER A 188 5.82 -1.29 15.40
C SER A 188 5.43 0.12 15.85
N PHE A 189 5.20 0.34 17.15
CA PHE A 189 4.87 1.67 17.68
C PHE A 189 6.03 2.66 17.56
N TYR A 190 7.28 2.19 17.68
CA TYR A 190 8.47 3.01 17.53
C TYR A 190 8.52 3.76 16.18
N GLY A 191 7.99 3.16 15.11
CA GLY A 191 7.87 3.84 13.81
C GLY A 191 7.03 5.12 13.86
N ILE A 192 5.94 5.12 14.63
CA ILE A 192 5.07 6.29 14.83
C ILE A 192 5.80 7.35 15.65
N LEU A 193 6.43 6.95 16.76
CA LEU A 193 7.17 7.87 17.62
C LEU A 193 8.34 8.54 16.88
N ARG A 194 9.11 7.76 16.11
CA ARG A 194 10.21 8.27 15.31
C ARG A 194 9.72 9.32 14.31
N PHE A 195 8.61 9.04 13.62
CA PHE A 195 8.02 10.04 12.72
C PHE A 195 7.65 11.33 13.47
N ILE A 196 7.01 11.23 14.63
CA ILE A 196 6.61 12.41 15.43
C ILE A 196 7.84 13.23 15.83
N VAL A 197 8.90 12.58 16.33
CA VAL A 197 10.17 13.25 16.69
C VAL A 197 10.80 13.92 15.47
N ASP A 198 10.90 13.20 14.35
CA ASP A 198 11.46 13.75 13.12
C ASP A 198 10.62 14.94 12.63
N ALA A 199 9.29 14.86 12.70
CA ALA A 199 8.38 15.93 12.29
C ALA A 199 8.42 17.14 13.23
N SER A 200 8.71 16.93 14.51
CA SER A 200 8.86 18.00 15.50
C SER A 200 10.11 18.87 15.25
N THR A 201 11.17 18.26 14.70
CA THR A 201 12.45 18.94 14.44
C THR A 201 12.57 19.56 13.04
N LYS A 202 11.61 19.33 12.13
CA LYS A 202 11.68 19.77 10.72
C LYS A 202 11.52 21.27 10.53
N ASN A 203 11.05 21.99 11.53
CA ASN A 203 10.76 23.43 11.47
C ASN A 203 9.81 23.78 10.30
N ASP A 204 8.84 22.91 10.08
CA ASP A 204 7.74 23.01 9.11
C ASP A 204 6.46 23.59 9.75
N ASP A 205 5.38 23.69 8.96
CA ASP A 205 4.10 24.30 9.38
C ASP A 205 3.35 23.52 10.48
N LYS A 206 3.82 22.33 10.85
CA LYS A 206 3.20 21.44 11.85
C LYS A 206 4.17 21.04 12.96
N SER A 207 5.42 21.50 12.93
CA SER A 207 6.47 21.08 13.86
C SER A 207 6.08 21.37 15.32
N ASP A 208 5.52 22.55 15.58
CA ASP A 208 5.01 22.95 16.90
C ASP A 208 3.87 22.04 17.41
N ILE A 209 3.03 21.54 16.50
CA ILE A 209 1.96 20.60 16.84
C ILE A 209 2.56 19.24 17.24
N PHE A 210 3.54 18.74 16.48
CA PHE A 210 4.20 17.48 16.79
C PHE A 210 5.06 17.59 18.05
N ASP A 211 5.68 18.73 18.31
CA ASP A 211 6.36 19.03 19.58
C ASP A 211 5.40 18.94 20.76
N ASN A 212 4.21 19.56 20.66
CA ASN A 212 3.18 19.47 21.70
C ASN A 212 2.68 18.03 21.90
N VAL A 213 2.48 17.27 20.82
CA VAL A 213 2.10 15.84 20.92
C VAL A 213 3.20 15.05 21.64
N LEU A 214 4.47 15.30 21.31
CA LEU A 214 5.61 14.65 21.95
C LEU A 214 5.70 15.01 23.44
N GLU A 215 5.47 16.28 23.79
CA GLU A 215 5.41 16.73 25.19
C GLU A 215 4.34 15.97 25.97
N TYR A 216 3.10 15.91 25.46
CA TYR A 216 2.03 15.16 26.12
C TYR A 216 2.31 13.66 26.21
N LEU A 217 2.96 13.07 25.20
CA LEU A 217 3.38 11.67 25.24
C LEU A 217 4.44 11.42 26.32
N SER A 218 5.41 12.32 26.46
CA SER A 218 6.50 12.20 27.46
C SER A 218 6.01 12.24 28.90
N GLN A 219 4.84 12.85 29.14
CA GLN A 219 4.19 12.92 30.45
C GLN A 219 3.40 11.64 30.79
N ASP A 220 3.20 10.73 29.84
CA ASP A 220 2.49 9.48 30.07
C ASP A 220 3.45 8.40 30.62
N PRO A 221 3.20 7.86 31.84
CA PRO A 221 4.05 6.85 32.45
C PRO A 221 4.26 5.60 31.60
N GLU A 222 3.27 5.24 30.77
CA GLU A 222 3.35 4.05 29.91
C GLU A 222 4.30 4.29 28.73
N ILE A 223 4.36 5.52 28.21
CA ILE A 223 5.34 5.92 27.20
C ILE A 223 6.73 6.01 27.81
N GLU A 224 6.87 6.54 29.04
CA GLU A 224 8.16 6.59 29.73
C GLU A 224 8.73 5.18 29.94
N LYS A 225 7.89 4.24 30.38
CA LYS A 225 8.24 2.83 30.52
C LYS A 225 8.63 2.20 29.17
N PHE A 226 7.84 2.47 28.14
CA PHE A 226 8.12 2.03 26.77
C PHE A 226 9.52 2.47 26.30
N LEU A 227 9.87 3.75 26.47
CA LEU A 227 11.16 4.30 26.05
C LEU A 227 12.33 3.67 26.82
N ARG A 228 12.16 3.45 28.13
CA ARG A 228 13.18 2.78 28.97
C ARG A 228 13.45 1.34 28.53
N ASP A 229 12.43 0.64 28.06
CA ASP A 229 12.54 -0.76 27.64
C ASP A 229 13.18 -0.91 26.25
N ILE A 230 13.22 0.13 25.41
CA ILE A 230 13.87 0.10 24.08
C ILE A 230 15.39 0.26 24.19
N VAL A 231 15.87 0.92 25.24
CA VAL A 231 17.31 1.20 25.45
C VAL A 231 18.03 0.02 26.11
N LYS A 232 17.31 -1.02 26.53
CA LYS A 232 17.85 -2.26 27.11
C LYS A 232 17.93 -3.37 26.08
#